data_AF-A0A7J2NE12-F1
#
_entry.id   AF-A0A7J2NE12-F1
#
_cell.length_a   1.000
_cell.length_b   1.000
_cell.length_c   1.000
_cell.angle_alpha   90.00
_cell.angle_beta   90.00
_cell.angle_gamma   90.00
#
_symmetry.space_group_name_H-M   'P 1'
#
loop_
_entity.id
_entity.type
_entity.pdbx_description
1 polymer ?
#
loop_
_entity_poly.entity_id
_entity_poly.type
_entity_poly.pdbx_seq_one_letter_code
_entity_poly.pdbx_strand_id
1 'polypeptide(L)' 'MSQTTIQISQELQQELNRMKLFSRETYEEVIWNIIEDTKELSNEAKRDIAKARKEIAEGKAVTLSDLREKYKIQ' A
#
# COMPACT_ATOMS: atom_id res chain seq x y z
N MET A 1 -23.39 -11.26 -0.73
CA MET A 1 -22.33 -10.87 -1.68
C MET A 1 -22.76 -11.35 -3.06
N SER A 2 -22.89 -10.46 -4.05
CA SER A 2 -23.13 -10.85 -5.44
C SER A 2 -21.81 -11.28 -6.06
N GLN A 3 -21.73 -12.51 -6.54
CA GLN A 3 -20.54 -13.01 -7.25
C GLN A 3 -20.73 -12.85 -8.76
N THR A 4 -19.67 -12.43 -9.43
CA THR A 4 -19.60 -12.33 -10.88
C THR A 4 -18.49 -13.25 -11.38
N THR A 5 -18.60 -13.70 -12.62
CA THR A 5 -17.57 -14.53 -13.26
C THR A 5 -16.88 -13.72 -14.34
N ILE A 6 -15.56 -13.81 -14.39
CA ILE A 6 -14.75 -13.29 -15.49
C ILE A 6 -14.10 -14.46 -16.22
N GLN A 7 -13.84 -14.30 -17.51
CA GLN A 7 -13.07 -15.26 -18.30
C GLN A 7 -11.65 -14.71 -18.47
N ILE A 8 -10.65 -15.56 -18.27
CA ILE A 8 -9.23 -15.22 -18.39
C ILE A 8 -8.50 -16.32 -19.17
N SER A 9 -7.35 -15.98 -19.76
CA SER A 9 -6.50 -16.99 -20.40
C SER A 9 -5.86 -17.91 -19.35
N GLN A 10 -5.47 -19.12 -19.77
CA GLN A 10 -4.70 -20.03 -18.91
C GLN A 10 -3.37 -19.43 -18.48
N GLU A 11 -2.74 -18.65 -19.36
CA GLU A 11 -1.50 -17.94 -19.08
C GLU A 11 -1.68 -16.92 -17.94
N LEU A 12 -2.72 -16.09 -18.00
CA LEU A 12 -3.02 -15.11 -16.95
C LEU A 12 -3.34 -15.81 -15.63
N GLN A 13 -4.09 -16.92 -15.66
CA GLN A 13 -4.37 -17.72 -14.46
C GLN A 13 -3.07 -18.22 -13.79
N GLN A 14 -2.12 -18.73 -14.58
CA GLN A 14 -0.82 -19.17 -14.08
C GLN A 14 -0.03 -18.02 -13.49
N GLU A 15 -0.06 -16.84 -14.12
CA GLU A 15 0.59 -15.64 -13.59
C GLU A 15 0.00 -15.22 -12.25
N LEU A 16 -1.32 -15.11 -12.15
CA LEU A 16 -2.00 -14.81 -10.88
C LEU A 16 -1.67 -15.82 -9.78
N ASN A 17 -1.46 -17.09 -10.13
CA ASN A 17 -1.07 -18.12 -9.17
C ASN A 17 0.39 -17.96 -8.70
N ARG A 18 1.30 -17.53 -9.59
CA ARG A 18 2.69 -17.21 -9.24
C ARG A 18 2.81 -15.97 -8.35
N MET A 19 1.88 -15.03 -8.48
CA MET A 19 1.84 -13.80 -7.69
C MET A 19 1.34 -14.00 -6.25
N LYS A 20 0.75 -15.17 -5.94
CA LYS A 20 0.32 -15.47 -4.57
C LYS A 20 1.51 -15.54 -3.63
N LEU A 21 1.48 -14.74 -2.58
CA LEU A 21 2.50 -14.77 -1.52
C LEU A 21 2.26 -15.93 -0.55
N PHE A 22 1.00 -16.35 -0.41
CA PHE A 22 0.59 -17.44 0.49
C PHE A 22 -0.35 -18.41 -0.22
N SER A 23 -0.31 -19.68 0.17
CA SER A 23 -1.14 -20.73 -0.44
C SER A 23 -2.65 -20.51 -0.28
N ARG A 24 -3.07 -19.68 0.68
CA ARG A 24 -4.49 -19.39 0.99
C ARG A 24 -5.01 -18.12 0.35
N GLU A 25 -4.15 -17.34 -0.30
CA GLU A 25 -4.54 -16.10 -0.95
C GLU A 25 -5.44 -16.38 -2.15
N THR A 26 -6.50 -15.60 -2.28
CA THR A 26 -7.49 -15.72 -3.36
C THR A 26 -7.05 -14.93 -4.59
N TYR A 27 -7.60 -15.27 -5.76
CA TYR A 27 -7.34 -14.46 -6.95
C TYR A 27 -7.93 -13.05 -6.83
N GLU A 28 -9.01 -12.87 -6.06
CA GLU A 28 -9.59 -11.56 -5.81
C GLU A 28 -8.62 -10.65 -5.04
N GLU A 29 -7.97 -11.16 -3.98
CA GLU A 29 -6.95 -10.42 -3.22
C GLU A 29 -5.76 -10.03 -4.10
N VAL A 30 -5.22 -10.98 -4.87
CA VAL A 30 -4.11 -10.71 -5.80
C VAL A 30 -4.48 -9.64 -6.83
N ILE A 31 -5.67 -9.76 -7.45
CA ILE A 31 -6.13 -8.78 -8.45
C ILE A 31 -6.31 -7.40 -7.81
N TRP A 32 -6.84 -7.31 -6.60
CA TRP A 32 -6.99 -6.03 -5.90
C TRP A 32 -5.65 -5.37 -5.58
N ASN A 33 -4.66 -6.14 -5.13
CA ASN A 33 -3.31 -5.62 -4.87
C ASN A 33 -2.69 -5.04 -6.15
N ILE A 34 -2.80 -5.73 -7.29
CA ILE A 34 -2.30 -5.23 -8.58
C ILE A 34 -3.02 -3.94 -8.99
N ILE A 35 -4.34 -3.90 -8.84
CA ILE A 35 -5.13 -2.71 -9.17
C ILE A 35 -4.74 -1.55 -8.25
N GLU A 36 -4.48 -1.81 -6.97
CA GLU A 36 -4.03 -0.79 -6.01
C GLU A 36 -2.70 -0.15 -6.43
N ASP A 37 -1.72 -0.95 -6.86
CA ASP A 37 -0.44 -0.45 -7.36
C ASP A 37 -0.60 0.45 -8.60
N THR A 38 -1.64 0.24 -9.41
CA THR A 38 -1.93 1.09 -10.58
C THR A 38 -2.71 2.35 -10.24
N LYS A 39 -3.27 2.46 -9.04
CA LYS A 39 -3.99 3.66 -8.62
C LYS A 39 -2.99 4.73 -8.20
N GLU A 40 -3.20 5.94 -8.70
CA GLU A 40 -2.44 7.08 -8.25
C GLU A 40 -2.71 7.35 -6.75
N LEU A 41 -1.70 7.83 -6.03
CA LEU A 41 -1.87 8.28 -4.65
C LEU A 41 -3.07 9.22 -4.54
N SER A 42 -3.88 9.01 -3.50
CA SER A 42 -5.03 9.87 -3.23
C SER A 42 -4.59 11.34 -3.11
N ASN A 43 -5.49 12.26 -3.42
CA ASN A 43 -5.22 13.69 -3.29
C ASN A 43 -4.83 14.08 -1.84
N GLU A 44 -5.37 13.37 -0.86
CA GLU A 44 -5.01 13.52 0.55
C GLU A 44 -3.58 13.06 0.81
N ALA A 45 -3.20 11.85 0.38
CA ALA A 45 -1.84 11.34 0.53
C ALA A 45 -0.80 12.27 -0.14
N LYS A 46 -1.11 12.80 -1.33
CA LYS A 46 -0.26 13.80 -2.01
C LYS A 46 -0.09 15.08 -1.18
N ARG A 47 -1.17 15.60 -0.57
CA ARG A 47 -1.14 16.80 0.29
C ARG A 47 -0.31 16.55 1.54
N ASP A 48 -0.46 15.40 2.18
CA ASP A 48 0.29 15.04 3.38
C ASP A 48 1.77 14.89 3.10
N ILE A 49 2.13 14.26 1.98
CA ILE A 49 3.53 14.18 1.53
C ILE A 49 4.11 15.58 1.29
N ALA A 50 3.36 16.48 0.63
CA ALA A 50 3.81 17.85 0.39
C ALA A 50 4.02 18.61 1.71
N LYS A 51 3.11 18.46 2.67
CA LYS A 51 3.22 19.06 4.00
C LYS A 51 4.43 18.50 4.77
N ALA A 52 4.60 17.18 4.80
CA ALA A 52 5.72 16.53 5.47
C ALA A 52 7.08 16.98 4.88
N ARG A 53 7.18 17.09 3.55
CA ARG A 53 8.39 17.62 2.89
C ARG A 53 8.70 19.06 3.31
N LYS A 54 7.68 19.91 3.43
CA LYS A 54 7.83 21.29 3.92
C LYS A 54 8.30 21.32 5.38
N GLU A 55 7.70 20.51 6.25
CA GLU A 55 8.09 20.43 7.67
C GLU A 55 9.54 19.94 7.84
N ILE A 56 9.98 18.97 7.03
CA ILE A 56 11.38 18.52 7.00
C ILE A 56 12.31 19.68 6.57
N ALA A 57 11.96 20.40 5.50
CA ALA A 57 12.75 21.53 5.02
C ALA A 57 12.82 22.68 6.05
N GLU A 58 11.78 22.86 6.86
CA GLU A 58 11.72 23.83 7.96
C GLU A 58 12.42 23.33 9.24
N GLY A 59 13.02 22.14 9.23
CA GLY A 59 13.72 21.57 10.40
C GLY A 59 12.80 21.07 11.50
N LYS A 60 11.51 20.86 11.22
CA LYS A 60 10.51 20.37 12.19
C LYS A 60 10.49 18.84 12.31
N ALA A 61 11.33 18.15 11.54
CA ALA A 61 11.48 16.71 11.65
C ALA A 61 12.15 16.35 12.98
N VAL A 62 11.57 15.37 13.69
CA VAL A 62 12.11 14.82 14.93
C VAL A 62 12.57 13.40 14.69
N THR A 63 13.65 12.97 15.33
CA THR A 63 14.10 11.59 15.24
C THR A 63 13.24 10.68 16.10
N LEU A 64 13.29 9.38 15.82
CA LEU A 64 12.62 8.38 16.66
C LEU A 64 13.15 8.42 18.11
N SER A 65 14.45 8.70 18.29
CA SER A 65 15.06 8.87 19.62
C SER A 65 14.46 10.06 20.37
N ASP A 66 14.32 11.21 19.70
CA ASP A 66 13.72 12.42 20.30
C ASP A 66 12.27 12.17 20.72
N LEU A 67 11.51 11.43 19.91
CA LEU A 67 10.14 11.04 20.23
C LEU A 67 10.08 10.08 21.42
N ARG A 68 10.96 9.08 21.47
CA ARG A 68 11.04 8.13 22.58
C ARG A 68 11.38 8.82 23.89
N GLU A 69 12.32 9.77 23.87
CA GLU A 69 12.68 10.57 25.04
C GLU A 69 11.51 11.48 25.48
N LYS A 70 10.89 12.18 24.52
CA LYS A 70 9.77 13.11 24.78
C LYS A 70 8.54 12.41 25.35
N TYR A 71 8.21 11.22 24.85
CA TYR A 71 6.99 10.50 25.23
C TYR A 71 7.25 9.31 26.16
N LYS A 72 8.50 9.07 26.57
CA LYS A 72 8.92 7.95 27.44
C LYS A 72 8.46 6.59 26.92
N ILE A 73 8.54 6.40 25.60
CA ILE A 73 8.19 5.15 24.95
C ILE A 73 9.47 4.29 24.87
N GLN A 74 9.44 3.08 25.44
CA GLN A 74 10.55 2.13 25.43
C GLN A 74 10.77 1.50 24.06
#